data_AF-A0A1M5UXH0-F1
#
_entry.id   AF-A0A1M5UXH0-F1
#
_cell.length_a   1.000
_cell.length_b   1.000
_cell.length_c   1.000
_cell.angle_alpha   90.00
_cell.angle_beta   90.00
_cell.angle_gamma   90.00
#
_symmetry.space_group_name_H-M   'P 1'
#
loop_
_entity.id
_entity.type
_entity.pdbx_description
1 polymer ?
#
loop_
_entity_poly.entity_id
_entity_poly.type
_entity_poly.pdbx_seq_one_letter_code
_entity_poly.pdbx_strand_id
1 'polypeptide(L)' 'MVTIAAIYQPELIELMKSVLDEAATILPKTRQTPATKVKLASRILAAAARGERDPIQLRIAALLEPVDE' A
#
# COMPACT_ATOMS: atom_id res chain seq x y z
N MET A 1 -19.93 11.67 -9.00
CA MET A 1 -19.18 10.88 -8.02
C MET A 1 -18.26 11.84 -7.27
N VAL A 2 -18.48 12.09 -5.99
CA VAL A 2 -17.61 12.97 -5.20
C VAL A 2 -16.34 12.19 -4.90
N THR A 3 -15.25 12.53 -5.57
CA THR A 3 -13.92 12.05 -5.18
C THR A 3 -13.52 12.82 -3.93
N ILE A 4 -13.77 12.23 -2.76
CA ILE A 4 -13.19 12.75 -1.51
C ILE A 4 -11.68 12.55 -1.66
N ALA A 5 -10.96 13.62 -1.96
CA ALA A 5 -9.51 13.59 -1.89
C ALA A 5 -9.14 13.31 -0.44
N ALA A 6 -8.62 12.12 -0.17
CA ALA A 6 -8.11 11.80 1.15
C ALA A 6 -6.92 12.73 1.42
N ILE A 7 -7.04 13.58 2.44
CA ILE A 7 -5.96 14.44 2.87
C ILE A 7 -5.02 13.58 3.71
N TYR A 8 -3.90 13.19 3.11
CA TYR A 8 -2.84 12.47 3.80
C TYR A 8 -1.89 13.49 4.41
N GLN A 9 -1.68 13.39 5.73
CA GLN A 9 -0.62 14.13 6.40
C GLN A 9 0.76 13.64 5.92
N PRO A 10 1.78 14.50 5.85
CA PRO A 10 3.10 14.10 5.37
C PRO A 10 3.70 12.93 6.15
N GLU A 11 3.42 12.82 7.45
CA GLU A 11 3.83 11.70 8.30
C GLU A 11 3.20 10.38 7.84
N LEU A 12 1.93 10.42 7.42
CA LEU A 12 1.22 9.26 6.88
C LEU A 12 1.74 8.87 5.50
N ILE A 13 2.15 9.85 4.68
CA ILE A 13 2.78 9.59 3.37
C ILE A 13 4.13 8.89 3.55
N GLU A 14 4.97 9.36 4.47
CA GLU A 14 6.24 8.71 4.80
C GLU A 14 6.03 7.30 5.36
N LEU A 15 5.02 7.09 6.19
CA LEU A 15 4.63 5.76 6.67
C LEU A 15 4.27 4.84 5.50
N MET A 16 3.38 5.28 4.62
CA MET A 16 2.94 4.49 3.45
C MET A 16 4.11 4.15 2.52
N LYS A 17 5.05 5.08 2.35
CA LYS A 17 6.28 4.88 1.56
C LYS A 17 7.20 3.84 2.21
N SER A 18 7.45 3.93 3.51
CA SER A 18 8.24 2.93 4.25
C SER A 18 7.63 1.54 4.14
N VAL A 19 6.30 1.44 4.31
CA VAL A 19 5.57 0.18 4.19
C VAL A 19 5.66 -0.38 2.77
N LEU A 20 5.60 0.46 1.74
CA LEU A 20 5.76 0.04 0.34
C LEU A 20 7.16 -0.52 0.07
N ASP A 21 8.20 0.16 0.56
CA ASP A 21 9.58 -0.28 0.38
C ASP A 21 9.82 -1.63 1.07
N GLU A 22 9.34 -1.79 2.31
CA GLU A 22 9.38 -3.06 3.03
C GLU A 22 8.62 -4.17 2.28
N ALA A 23 7.36 -3.91 1.88
CA ALA A 23 6.55 -4.88 1.15
C ALA A 23 7.21 -5.31 -0.17
N ALA A 24 7.87 -4.37 -0.86
CA ALA A 24 8.61 -4.68 -2.08
C ALA A 24 9.85 -5.55 -1.82
N THR A 25 10.51 -5.42 -0.67
CA THR A 25 11.66 -6.29 -0.32
C THR A 25 11.27 -7.72 0.02
N ILE A 26 10.05 -7.93 0.53
CA ILE A 26 9.52 -9.26 0.86
C ILE A 26 9.23 -10.08 -0.41
N LEU A 27 8.92 -9.41 -1.52
CA LEU A 27 8.66 -10.09 -2.79
C LEU A 27 9.92 -10.74 -3.38
N PRO A 28 9.80 -11.90 -4.03
CA PRO A 28 10.90 -12.51 -4.77
C PRO A 28 11.34 -11.57 -5.91
N LYS A 29 12.65 -11.55 -6.22
CA LYS A 29 13.26 -10.64 -7.21
C LYS A 29 12.55 -10.64 -8.57
N THR A 30 11.98 -11.78 -8.97
CA THR A 30 11.20 -11.93 -10.21
C THR A 30 9.89 -11.15 -10.22
N ARG A 31 9.33 -10.83 -9.04
CA ARG A 31 8.08 -10.06 -8.86
C ARG A 31 8.31 -8.62 -8.41
N GLN A 32 9.55 -8.20 -8.15
CA GLN A 32 9.92 -6.82 -7.82
C GLN A 32 9.89 -5.89 -9.05
N THR A 33 8.81 -5.95 -9.81
CA THR A 33 8.61 -5.13 -11.00
C THR A 33 7.95 -3.80 -10.60
N PRO A 34 8.10 -2.74 -11.40
CA PRO A 34 7.37 -1.49 -11.19
C PRO A 34 5.85 -1.69 -11.12
N ALA A 35 5.31 -2.62 -11.91
CA ALA A 35 3.89 -2.95 -11.91
C ALA A 35 3.42 -3.53 -10.56
N THR A 36 4.20 -4.44 -9.96
CA THR A 36 3.86 -4.98 -8.64
C THR A 36 3.97 -3.91 -7.55
N LYS A 37 4.97 -3.02 -7.62
CA LYS A 37 5.08 -1.88 -6.71
C LYS A 37 3.87 -0.95 -6.79
N VAL A 38 3.36 -0.68 -7.99
CA VAL A 38 2.12 0.11 -8.15
C VAL A 38 0.94 -0.59 -7.49
N LYS A 39 0.77 -1.90 -7.69
CA LYS A 39 -0.29 -2.68 -7.04
C LYS A 39 -0.20 -2.61 -5.51
N LEU A 40 1.00 -2.79 -4.95
CA LEU A 40 1.25 -2.64 -3.51
C LEU A 40 0.85 -1.24 -3.01
N ALA A 41 1.32 -0.18 -3.69
CA ALA A 41 1.02 1.20 -3.33
C ALA A 41 -0.48 1.50 -3.37
N SER A 42 -1.20 1.02 -4.40
CA SER A 42 -2.65 1.19 -4.49
C SER A 42 -3.39 0.53 -3.34
N ARG A 43 -2.96 -0.67 -2.91
CA ARG A 43 -3.57 -1.37 -1.77
C ARG A 43 -3.31 -0.66 -0.44
N ILE A 44 -2.08 -0.16 -0.24
CA ILE A 44 -1.71 0.64 0.94
C ILE A 44 -2.58 1.90 0.99
N LEU A 45 -2.71 2.62 -0.12
CA LEU A 45 -3.55 3.81 -0.21
C LEU A 45 -5.03 3.49 0.05
N ALA A 46 -5.54 2.37 -0.47
CA ALA A 46 -6.91 1.95 -0.22
C ALA A 46 -7.15 1.60 1.26
N ALA A 47 -6.18 0.99 1.94
CA ALA A 47 -6.25 0.74 3.38
C ALA A 47 -6.19 2.05 4.18
N ALA A 48 -5.26 2.94 3.85
CA ALA A 48 -5.15 4.26 4.48
C ALA A 48 -6.41 5.11 4.28
N ALA A 49 -7.04 5.05 3.11
CA ALA A 49 -8.31 5.73 2.82
C ALA A 49 -9.47 5.22 3.69
N ARG A 50 -9.42 3.97 4.17
CA ARG A 50 -10.39 3.43 5.15
C ARG A 50 -10.10 3.86 6.59
N GLY A 51 -9.01 4.59 6.82
CA GLY A 51 -8.58 5.05 8.15
C GLY A 51 -7.52 4.17 8.80
N GLU A 52 -7.03 3.13 8.11
CA GLU A 52 -5.93 2.30 8.61
C GLU A 52 -4.66 3.13 8.72
N ARG A 53 -3.99 3.02 9.87
CA ARG A 53 -2.76 3.77 10.17
C ARG A 53 -1.69 2.89 10.80
N ASP A 54 -1.98 1.62 11.07
CA ASP A 54 -0.98 0.69 11.56
C ASP A 54 -0.09 0.21 10.39
N PRO A 55 1.25 0.43 10.46
CA PRO A 55 2.16 -0.02 9.40
C PRO A 55 2.09 -1.53 9.13
N ILE A 56 1.82 -2.35 10.15
CA ILE A 56 1.70 -3.80 10.01
C ILE A 56 0.45 -4.13 9.19
N GLN A 57 -0.68 -3.50 9.52
CA GLN A 57 -1.94 -3.70 8.81
C GLN A 57 -1.87 -3.19 7.37
N LEU A 58 -1.23 -2.03 7.14
CA LEU A 58 -0.99 -1.50 5.80
C LEU A 58 -0.14 -2.47 4.97
N ARG A 59 0.90 -3.07 5.57
CA ARG A 59 1.77 -4.05 4.89
C ARG A 59 1.03 -5.34 4.57
N ILE A 60 0.25 -5.85 5.52
CA ILE A 60 -0.61 -7.03 5.31
C ILE A 60 -1.59 -6.76 4.17
N ALA A 61 -2.25 -5.60 4.17
CA ALA A 61 -3.16 -5.21 3.09
C ALA A 61 -2.46 -5.07 1.73
N ALA A 62 -1.20 -4.64 1.71
CA ALA A 62 -0.41 -4.60 0.48
C ALA A 62 -0.12 -6.01 -0.08
N LEU A 63 0.34 -6.90 0.80
CA LEU A 63 0.78 -8.25 0.45
C LEU A 63 -0.37 -9.24 0.24
N LEU A 64 -1.54 -9.00 0.83
CA LEU A 64 -2.76 -9.70 0.47
C LEU A 64 -3.08 -9.35 -0.99
N GLU A 65 -2.78 -10.28 -1.90
CA GLU A 65 -3.47 -10.28 -3.18
C GLU A 65 -4.97 -10.39 -2.87
N PRO A 66 -5.82 -9.47 -3.37
CA PRO A 66 -7.21 -9.86 -3.55
C PRO A 66 -7.14 -11.10 -4.42
N VAL A 67 -7.76 -12.17 -3.94
CA VAL A 67 -8.04 -13.33 -4.78
C VAL A 67 -8.99 -12.78 -5.83
N ASP A 68 -8.44 -12.29 -6.93
CA ASP A 68 -9.22 -11.95 -8.11
C ASP A 68 -9.69 -13.31 -8.67
N GLU A 69 -10.99 -13.61 -8.48
CA GLU A 69 -11.73 -14.70 -9.14
C GLU A 69 -11.73 -14.55 -10.67
#